data_AF-A0A6V8PJE2-F1
#
_entry.id   AF-A0A6V8PJE2-F1
#
_cell.length_a   1.000
_cell.length_b   1.000
_cell.length_c   1.000
_cell.angle_alpha   90.00
_cell.angle_beta   90.00
_cell.angle_gamma   90.00
#
_symmetry.space_group_name_H-M   'P 1'
#
loop_
_entity.id
_entity.type
_entity.pdbx_description
1 polymer ?
#
loop_
_entity_poly.entity_id
_entity_poly.type
_entity_poly.pdbx_seq_one_letter_code
_entity_poly.pdbx_strand_id
1 'polypeptide(L)'
;MEILDEILQFFTSPIFKLGLNVTIFFLILLWLSVVYWVYRDAVRRDASGIFWAVVALIFGFFGLILYFILRPPELREDALERELEIEAKERLVEENPHCPACGKRVEVDFLICPYCRKKLKNSCTQCGRSLQLNWIVCPYCRYET
;
A
#
# COMPACT_ATOMS: atom_id res chain seq x y z
N MET A 1 -41.43 -28.73 -41.06
CA MET A 1 -40.29 -28.20 -41.84
C MET A 1 -40.48 -26.70 -42.08
N GLU A 2 -41.67 -26.24 -42.46
CA GLU A 2 -42.00 -24.81 -42.68
C GLU A 2 -41.63 -23.86 -41.51
N ILE A 3 -41.93 -24.25 -40.25
CA ILE A 3 -41.58 -23.44 -39.07
C ILE A 3 -40.07 -23.23 -38.93
N LEU A 4 -39.26 -24.22 -39.31
CA LEU A 4 -37.80 -24.13 -39.21
C LEU A 4 -37.24 -23.18 -40.28
N ASP A 5 -37.86 -23.16 -41.47
CA ASP A 5 -37.48 -22.27 -42.57
C ASP A 5 -37.87 -20.81 -42.27
N GLU A 6 -39.02 -20.56 -41.66
CA GLU A 6 -39.42 -19.22 -41.20
C GLU A 6 -38.44 -18.68 -40.14
N ILE A 7 -38.05 -19.53 -39.19
CA ILE A 7 -37.06 -19.18 -38.16
C ILE A 7 -35.69 -18.88 -38.81
N LEU A 8 -35.24 -19.71 -39.75
CA LEU A 8 -33.97 -19.51 -40.45
C LEU A 8 -33.98 -18.23 -41.32
N GLN A 9 -35.10 -17.91 -41.97
CA GLN A 9 -35.25 -16.67 -42.73
C GLN A 9 -35.14 -15.43 -41.84
N PHE A 10 -35.70 -15.48 -40.63
CA PHE A 10 -35.56 -14.39 -39.65
C PHE A 10 -34.10 -14.15 -39.25
N PHE A 11 -33.35 -15.21 -38.89
CA PHE A 11 -31.92 -15.10 -38.52
C PHE A 11 -31.02 -14.67 -39.69
N THR A 12 -31.45 -14.91 -40.93
CA THR A 12 -30.69 -14.52 -42.12
C THR A 12 -31.01 -13.10 -42.58
N SER A 13 -32.06 -12.48 -42.03
CA SER A 13 -32.51 -11.15 -42.40
C SER A 13 -31.44 -10.08 -42.18
N PRO A 14 -31.34 -9.06 -43.07
CA PRO A 14 -30.36 -7.98 -42.93
C PRO A 14 -30.49 -7.19 -41.62
N ILE A 15 -31.72 -7.04 -41.12
CA ILE A 15 -32.02 -6.33 -39.87
C ILE A 15 -31.45 -7.10 -38.67
N PHE A 16 -31.63 -8.42 -38.62
CA PHE A 16 -31.07 -9.25 -37.56
C PHE A 16 -29.54 -9.19 -37.57
N LYS A 17 -28.91 -9.30 -38.75
CA LYS A 17 -27.44 -9.19 -38.90
C LYS A 17 -26.90 -7.83 -38.46
N LEU A 18 -27.61 -6.75 -38.80
CA LEU A 18 -27.25 -5.40 -38.38
C LEU A 18 -27.32 -5.27 -36.85
N GLY A 19 -28.42 -5.76 -36.24
CA GLY A 19 -28.57 -5.79 -34.80
C GLY A 19 -27.44 -6.56 -34.11
N LEU A 20 -27.14 -7.76 -34.59
CA LEU A 20 -26.06 -8.60 -34.07
C LEU A 20 -24.69 -7.90 -34.17
N ASN A 21 -24.37 -7.29 -35.31
CA ASN A 21 -23.10 -6.58 -35.51
C ASN A 21 -22.94 -5.39 -34.55
N VAL A 22 -24.01 -4.62 -34.34
CA VAL A 22 -24.01 -3.50 -33.37
C VAL A 22 -23.80 -4.02 -31.95
N THR A 23 -24.45 -5.13 -31.57
CA THR A 23 -24.24 -5.75 -30.26
C THR A 23 -22.80 -6.22 -30.08
N ILE A 24 -22.22 -6.91 -31.07
CA ILE A 24 -20.82 -7.36 -31.03
C ILE A 24 -19.88 -6.16 -30.91
N PHE A 25 -20.09 -5.10 -31.70
CA PHE A 25 -19.29 -3.88 -31.63
C PHE A 25 -19.31 -3.25 -30.23
N PHE A 26 -20.49 -3.15 -29.62
CA PHE A 26 -20.63 -2.65 -28.25
C PHE A 26 -19.90 -3.53 -27.23
N LEU A 27 -20.02 -4.87 -27.35
CA LEU A 27 -19.32 -5.80 -26.48
C LEU A 27 -17.79 -5.67 -26.61
N ILE A 28 -17.26 -5.44 -27.81
CA ILE A 28 -15.83 -5.19 -28.03
C ILE A 28 -15.40 -3.89 -27.36
N LEU A 29 -16.17 -2.81 -27.48
CA LEU A 29 -15.85 -1.54 -26.81
C LEU A 29 -15.87 -1.68 -25.29
N LEU A 30 -16.87 -2.36 -24.74
CA LEU A 30 -16.96 -2.68 -23.32
C LEU A 30 -15.74 -3.51 -22.89
N TRP A 31 -15.39 -4.52 -23.67
CA TRP A 31 -14.23 -5.37 -23.42
C TRP A 31 -12.92 -4.57 -23.34
N LEU A 32 -12.67 -3.70 -24.32
CA LEU A 32 -11.50 -2.82 -24.33
C LEU A 32 -11.51 -1.83 -23.17
N SER A 33 -12.67 -1.30 -22.79
CA SER A 33 -12.83 -0.45 -21.61
C SER A 33 -12.42 -1.18 -20.33
N VAL A 34 -12.81 -2.44 -20.18
CA VAL A 34 -12.42 -3.28 -19.04
C VAL A 34 -10.92 -3.57 -19.04
N VAL A 35 -10.32 -3.89 -20.19
CA VAL A 35 -8.86 -4.08 -20.31
C VAL A 35 -8.12 -2.79 -19.92
N TYR A 36 -8.58 -1.63 -20.37
CA TYR A 36 -8.02 -0.33 -19.99
C TYR A 36 -8.18 -0.06 -18.48
N TRP A 37 -9.31 -0.45 -17.89
CA TRP A 37 -9.52 -0.35 -16.45
C TRP A 37 -8.51 -1.22 -15.68
N VAL A 38 -8.26 -2.47 -16.10
CA VAL A 38 -7.24 -3.34 -15.50
C VAL A 38 -5.86 -2.72 -15.57
N TYR A 39 -5.48 -2.16 -16.73
CA TYR A 39 -4.22 -1.44 -16.89
C TYR A 39 -4.08 -0.32 -15.85
N ARG A 40 -5.09 0.57 -15.78
CA ARG A 40 -5.07 1.74 -14.89
C ARG A 40 -5.06 1.32 -13.42
N ASP A 41 -5.81 0.28 -13.06
CA ASP A 41 -5.86 -0.21 -11.68
C ASP A 41 -4.54 -0.86 -11.26
N ALA A 42 -3.91 -1.65 -12.13
CA ALA A 42 -2.60 -2.24 -11.87
C ALA A 42 -1.50 -1.17 -11.68
N VAL A 43 -1.48 -0.11 -12.50
CA VAL A 43 -0.53 1.00 -12.35
C VAL A 43 -0.72 1.74 -11.01
N ARG A 44 -1.97 1.91 -10.57
CA ARG A 44 -2.28 2.52 -9.26
C ARG A 44 -1.81 1.69 -8.06
N ARG A 45 -1.67 0.38 -8.26
CA ARG A 45 -1.22 -0.60 -7.25
C ARG A 45 0.27 -0.93 -7.37
N ASP A 46 1.04 -0.10 -8.08
CA ASP A 46 2.48 -0.28 -8.34
C ASP A 46 2.84 -1.64 -8.99
N ALA A 47 1.86 -2.27 -9.67
CA ALA A 47 2.06 -3.49 -10.43
C ALA A 47 2.32 -3.18 -11.91
N SER A 48 2.89 -4.16 -12.63
CA SER A 48 3.11 -4.05 -14.07
C SER A 48 1.79 -3.98 -14.84
N GLY A 49 1.31 -2.76 -15.13
CA GLY A 49 0.01 -2.55 -15.79
C GLY A 49 -0.11 -3.16 -17.17
N ILE A 50 0.96 -3.10 -17.98
CA ILE A 50 0.98 -3.68 -19.34
C ILE A 50 0.79 -5.20 -19.27
N PHE A 51 1.49 -5.87 -18.36
CA PHE A 51 1.37 -7.32 -18.18
C PHE A 51 -0.07 -7.73 -17.89
N TRP A 52 -0.71 -7.09 -16.90
CA TRP A 52 -2.09 -7.42 -16.53
C TRP A 52 -3.11 -7.05 -17.60
N ALA A 53 -2.88 -5.96 -18.35
CA ALA A 53 -3.70 -5.60 -19.50
C ALA A 53 -3.63 -6.66 -20.62
N VAL A 54 -2.43 -7.16 -20.91
CA VAL A 54 -2.22 -8.23 -21.90
C VAL A 54 -2.85 -9.54 -21.43
N VAL A 55 -2.70 -9.90 -20.16
CA VAL A 55 -3.35 -11.07 -19.56
C VAL A 55 -4.87 -10.96 -19.67
N ALA A 56 -5.44 -9.82 -19.31
CA ALA A 56 -6.88 -9.58 -19.47
C ALA A 56 -7.28 -9.69 -20.94
N LEU A 57 -6.58 -9.02 -21.86
CA LEU A 57 -6.89 -9.02 -23.29
C LEU A 57 -6.88 -10.41 -23.93
N ILE A 58 -5.85 -11.23 -23.64
CA ILE A 58 -5.66 -12.55 -24.26
C ILE A 58 -6.58 -13.60 -23.64
N PHE A 59 -6.64 -13.66 -22.31
CA PHE A 59 -7.39 -14.70 -21.61
C PHE A 59 -8.88 -14.35 -21.45
N GLY A 60 -9.30 -13.17 -21.89
CA GLY A 60 -10.69 -12.80 -21.83
C GLY A 60 -11.20 -12.74 -20.39
N PHE A 61 -12.39 -13.29 -20.18
CA PHE A 61 -13.02 -13.43 -18.89
C PHE A 61 -12.11 -14.11 -17.82
N PHE A 62 -11.32 -15.11 -18.21
CA PHE A 62 -10.41 -15.79 -17.27
C PHE A 62 -9.27 -14.88 -16.81
N GLY A 63 -8.78 -13.99 -17.69
CA GLY A 63 -7.75 -13.01 -17.32
C GLY A 63 -8.24 -12.03 -16.25
N LEU A 64 -9.54 -11.68 -16.27
CA LEU A 64 -10.15 -10.85 -15.23
C LEU A 64 -10.26 -11.59 -13.89
N ILE A 65 -10.67 -12.86 -13.92
CA ILE A 65 -10.71 -13.68 -12.70
C ILE A 65 -9.32 -13.78 -12.08
N LEU A 66 -8.31 -14.09 -12.88
CA LEU A 66 -6.92 -14.15 -12.43
C LEU A 66 -6.46 -12.81 -11.85
N TYR A 67 -6.79 -11.71 -12.54
CA TYR A 67 -6.48 -10.37 -12.05
C TYR A 67 -7.12 -10.10 -10.69
N PHE A 68 -8.41 -10.39 -10.51
CA PHE A 68 -9.10 -10.16 -9.23
C PHE A 68 -8.54 -10.99 -8.07
N ILE A 69 -8.09 -12.22 -8.34
CA ILE A 69 -7.48 -13.09 -7.32
C ILE A 69 -6.08 -12.61 -6.94
N LEU A 70 -5.27 -12.24 -7.93
CA LEU A 70 -3.86 -11.87 -7.75
C LEU A 70 -3.66 -10.36 -7.57
N ARG A 71 -4.75 -9.58 -7.52
CA ARG A 71 -4.73 -8.13 -7.36
C ARG A 71 -3.98 -7.77 -6.08
N PRO A 72 -2.91 -6.96 -6.14
CA PRO A 72 -2.22 -6.49 -4.94
C PRO A 72 -3.21 -5.75 -4.03
N PRO A 73 -3.27 -6.01 -2.71
CA PRO A 73 -4.32 -5.47 -1.85
C PRO A 73 -4.18 -3.97 -1.60
N GLU A 74 -2.95 -3.44 -1.53
CA GLU A 74 -2.68 -2.06 -1.13
C GLU A 74 -2.52 -1.13 -2.32
N LEU A 75 -3.12 0.06 -2.23
CA LEU A 75 -2.79 1.18 -3.10
C LEU A 75 -1.48 1.82 -2.63
N ARG A 76 -0.72 2.38 -3.58
CA ARG A 76 0.54 3.08 -3.27
C ARG A 76 0.34 4.26 -2.31
N GLU A 77 -0.79 4.94 -2.41
CA GLU A 77 -1.15 6.06 -1.54
C GLU A 77 -1.36 5.60 -0.09
N ASP A 78 -2.05 4.47 0.10
CA ASP A 78 -2.28 3.89 1.44
C ASP A 78 -0.97 3.45 2.10
N ALA A 79 -0.05 2.86 1.33
CA ALA A 79 1.26 2.45 1.83
C ALA A 79 2.08 3.67 2.29
N LEU A 80 2.09 4.73 1.48
CA LEU A 80 2.78 5.97 1.80
C LEU A 80 2.18 6.66 3.03
N GLU A 81 0.85 6.72 3.15
CA GLU A 81 0.20 7.32 4.31
C GLU A 81 0.60 6.61 5.61
N ARG A 82 0.63 5.27 5.60
CA ARG A 82 1.07 4.49 6.76
C ARG A 82 2.52 4.75 7.14
N GLU A 83 3.41 4.87 6.16
CA GLU A 83 4.82 5.20 6.41
C GLU A 83 4.95 6.57 7.08
N LEU A 84 4.25 7.58 6.56
CA LEU A 84 4.24 8.93 7.13
C LEU A 84 3.64 8.95 8.53
N GLU A 85 2.58 8.18 8.78
CA GLU A 85 2.00 8.03 10.13
C GLU A 85 2.99 7.41 11.11
N ILE A 86 3.74 6.38 10.70
CA ILE A 86 4.74 5.72 11.54
C ILE A 86 5.85 6.72 11.88
N GLU A 87 6.39 7.42 10.88
CA GLU A 87 7.43 8.42 11.09
C GLU A 87 6.95 9.54 12.02
N ALA A 88 5.73 10.05 11.83
CA ALA A 88 5.15 11.06 12.71
C ALA A 88 5.00 10.55 14.15
N LYS A 89 4.56 9.29 14.34
CA LYS A 89 4.44 8.67 15.66
C LYS A 89 5.81 8.46 16.32
N GLU A 90 6.82 8.04 15.56
CA GLU A 90 8.19 7.87 16.05
C GLU A 90 8.77 9.21 16.54
N ARG A 91 8.61 10.29 15.77
CA ARG A 91 9.02 11.64 16.18
C ARG A 91 8.34 12.09 17.47
N LEU A 92 7.04 11.84 17.63
CA LEU A 92 6.31 12.16 18.86
C LEU A 92 6.84 11.41 20.09
N VAL A 93 7.30 10.17 19.91
CA VAL A 93 7.94 9.36 20.96
C VAL A 93 9.31 9.91 21.31
N GLU A 94 10.12 10.31 20.32
CA GLU A 94 11.44 10.93 20.56
C GLU A 94 11.34 12.27 21.29
N GLU A 95 10.37 13.12 20.93
CA GLU A 95 10.14 14.42 21.57
C GLU A 95 9.59 14.30 23.01
N ASN A 96 8.85 13.22 23.31
CA ASN A 96 8.23 13.02 24.60
C ASN A 96 8.69 11.73 25.28
N PRO A 97 9.94 11.64 25.77
CA PRO A 97 10.40 10.45 26.46
C PRO A 97 9.59 10.19 27.74
N HIS A 98 9.26 8.93 27.99
CA HIS A 98 8.54 8.48 29.18
C HIS A 98 9.41 7.51 29.98
N CYS A 99 9.26 7.52 31.30
CA CYS A 99 9.97 6.58 32.16
C CYS A 99 9.45 5.13 31.91
N PRO A 100 10.31 4.15 31.59
CA PRO A 100 9.89 2.78 31.31
C PRO A 100 9.35 2.04 32.55
N ALA A 101 9.56 2.59 33.76
CA ALA A 101 9.08 1.97 34.99
C ALA A 101 7.69 2.49 35.43
N CYS A 102 7.39 3.77 35.21
CA CYS A 102 6.14 4.38 35.71
C CYS A 102 5.33 5.16 34.66
N GLY A 103 5.80 5.25 33.42
CA GLY A 103 5.08 5.87 32.29
C GLY A 103 4.99 7.40 32.32
N LYS A 104 5.51 8.08 33.35
CA LYS A 104 5.49 9.56 33.41
C LYS A 104 6.49 10.17 32.43
N ARG A 105 6.15 11.32 31.85
CA ARG A 105 7.04 12.13 31.01
C ARG A 105 8.31 12.52 31.77
N VAL A 106 9.44 12.42 31.08
CA VAL A 106 10.77 12.78 31.58
C VAL A 106 11.52 13.51 30.48
N GLU A 107 12.42 14.42 30.84
CA GLU A 107 13.26 15.11 29.85
C GLU A 107 14.44 14.22 29.41
N VAL A 108 14.97 14.52 28.22
CA VAL A 108 16.10 13.78 27.63
C VAL A 108 17.35 13.80 28.52
N ASP A 109 17.59 14.83 29.33
CA ASP A 109 18.82 14.95 30.13
C ASP A 109 18.71 14.34 31.54
N PHE A 110 17.55 13.79 31.91
CA PHE A 110 17.35 13.24 33.25
C PHE A 110 18.17 11.96 33.46
N LEU A 111 18.99 11.95 34.51
CA LEU A 111 19.72 10.75 34.95
C LEU A 111 18.83 9.77 35.72
N ILE A 112 17.87 10.30 36.48
CA ILE A 112 16.96 9.56 37.36
C ILE A 112 15.55 10.12 37.19
N CYS A 113 14.54 9.26 37.13
CA CYS A 113 13.15 9.69 37.09
C CYS A 113 12.73 10.35 38.42
N PRO A 114 12.22 11.60 38.41
CA PRO A 114 11.85 12.32 39.64
C PRO A 114 10.65 11.70 40.37
N TYR A 115 9.87 10.86 39.68
CA TYR A 115 8.63 10.30 40.22
C TYR A 115 8.79 8.91 40.84
N CYS A 116 9.61 8.03 40.23
CA CYS A 116 9.78 6.65 40.68
C CYS A 116 11.21 6.30 41.08
N ARG A 117 12.17 7.24 40.94
CA ARG A 117 13.60 7.05 41.23
C ARG A 117 14.31 5.97 40.40
N LYS A 118 13.70 5.48 39.32
CA LYS A 118 14.37 4.61 38.34
C LYS A 118 15.51 5.37 37.67
N LYS A 119 16.70 4.76 37.62
CA LYS A 119 17.84 5.26 36.83
C LYS A 119 17.49 5.19 35.34
N LEU A 120 17.59 6.32 34.64
CA LEU A 120 17.25 6.46 33.21
C LEU A 120 18.49 6.43 32.32
N LYS A 121 19.56 7.12 32.73
CA LYS A 121 20.81 7.28 31.97
C LYS A 121 22.03 7.15 32.88
N ASN A 122 23.20 6.89 32.28
CA ASN A 122 24.48 6.95 32.98
C ASN A 122 25.06 8.36 32.85
N SER A 123 25.85 8.79 33.83
CA SER A 123 26.65 10.02 33.75
C SER A 123 28.10 9.66 33.41
N CYS A 124 28.77 10.48 32.62
CA CYS A 124 30.21 10.33 32.38
C CYS A 124 30.98 10.47 33.71
N THR A 125 31.91 9.56 33.98
CA THR A 125 32.74 9.59 35.21
C THR A 125 33.71 10.76 35.25
N GLN A 126 34.10 11.29 34.09
CA GLN A 126 35.06 12.40 33.99
C GLN A 126 34.40 13.79 34.03
N CYS A 127 33.27 13.99 33.33
CA CYS A 127 32.63 15.31 33.21
C CYS A 127 31.23 15.40 33.84
N GLY A 128 30.65 14.30 34.31
CA GLY A 128 29.36 14.26 35.00
C GLY A 128 28.12 14.44 34.12
N ARG A 129 28.26 14.71 32.81
CA ARG A 129 27.12 14.89 31.88
C ARG A 129 26.34 13.59 31.63
N SER A 130 25.06 13.72 31.30
CA SER A 130 24.20 12.62 30.87
C SER A 130 24.71 11.98 29.57
N LEU A 131 24.77 10.65 29.56
CA LEU A 131 25.13 9.85 28.40
C LEU A 131 23.94 9.01 27.98
N GLN A 132 23.69 8.95 26.68
CA GLN A 132 22.74 8.00 26.10
C GLN A 132 23.31 6.58 26.24
N LEU A 133 22.44 5.57 26.43
CA LEU A 133 22.89 4.18 26.68
C LEU A 133 23.64 3.55 25.49
N ASN A 134 23.43 4.07 24.27
CA ASN A 134 24.06 3.58 23.05
C ASN A 134 25.39 4.30 22.71
N TRP A 135 25.86 5.23 23.54
CA TRP A 135 27.10 5.96 23.29
C TRP A 135 28.29 5.23 23.91
N ILE A 136 29.29 4.94 23.07
CA ILE A 136 30.54 4.25 23.46
C ILE A 136 31.54 5.25 24.04
N VAL A 137 31.53 6.49 23.54
CA VAL A 137 32.46 7.56 23.96
C VAL A 137 31.65 8.80 24.33
N CYS A 138 32.04 9.49 25.40
CA CYS A 138 31.42 10.76 25.79
C CYS A 138 31.69 11.85 24.73
N PRO A 139 30.67 12.42 24.05
CA PRO A 139 30.88 13.43 23.01
C PRO A 139 31.45 14.76 23.52
N TYR A 140 31.29 15.04 24.82
CA TYR A 140 31.69 16.31 25.42
C TYR A 140 33.15 16.34 25.86
N CYS A 141 33.71 15.19 26.26
CA CYS A 141 35.07 15.12 26.82
C CYS A 141 35.95 14.03 26.20
N ARG A 142 35.41 13.23 25.27
CA ARG A 142 36.10 12.13 24.57
C ARG A 142 36.60 11.01 25.49
N TYR A 143 36.07 10.92 26.71
CA TYR A 143 36.35 9.81 27.62
C TYR A 143 35.54 8.57 27.22
N GLU A 144 36.23 7.45 27.05
CA GLU A 144 35.63 6.12 26.87
C GLU A 144 35.23 5.58 28.25
N THR A 145 33.92 5.39 28.46
CA THR A 145 33.34 4.89 29.72
C THR A 145 33.53 3.40 29.93
#